data_AF-A0A8J3HMX9-F1
#
_entry.id   AF-A0A8J3HMX9-F1
#
_cell.length_a   1.000
_cell.length_b   1.000
_cell.length_c   1.000
_cell.angle_alpha   90.00
_cell.angle_beta   90.00
_cell.angle_gamma   90.00
#
_symmetry.space_group_name_H-M   'P 1'
#
loop_
_entity.id
_entity.type
_entity.pdbx_description
1 polymer ?
#
loop_
_entity_poly.entity_id
_entity_poly.type
_entity_poly.pdbx_seq_one_letter_code
_entity_poly.pdbx_strand_id
1 'polypeptide(L)'
;MSRLGTSGAFRRIDFVDVARQVYEPILASMRLGEDQISNQDLSELEASLGRINEAIANPASLGGPLKLKVTSEAGVVIARGAAEAHIEVGPLSILFERKQSILDRIALLRPQQQLDDLQDVVRDKVTDPALADDLLAAFEQERIKQQAKTDQLSREAEQVKRAEAESQERLKIEIQERRSRIYRSFLHRESVATIVGALLLISLTIALVVAMFTGLEVSQIVSSAFLIILGYFFGQSTSRDRGLAGKSDDALSIE
;
A
#
# COMPACT_ATOMS: atom_id res chain seq x y z
N MET A 1 -3.96 -15.45 25.92
CA MET A 1 -3.93 -13.97 26.06
C MET A 1 -2.61 -13.48 25.52
N SER A 2 -2.53 -13.20 24.22
CA SER A 2 -1.31 -12.69 23.57
C SER A 2 -1.42 -11.19 23.38
N ARG A 3 -0.45 -10.47 23.93
CA ARG A 3 -0.30 -9.02 23.78
C ARG A 3 0.08 -8.71 22.33
N LEU A 4 -0.81 -8.03 21.61
CA LEU A 4 -0.50 -7.37 20.35
C LEU A 4 0.43 -6.20 20.63
N GLY A 5 1.67 -6.31 20.17
CA GLY A 5 2.64 -5.22 20.16
C GLY A 5 2.18 -4.14 19.19
N THR A 6 1.84 -2.98 19.72
CA THR A 6 1.63 -1.74 18.98
C THR A 6 2.98 -1.19 18.53
N SER A 7 3.38 -1.53 17.30
CA SER A 7 4.39 -0.76 16.56
C SER A 7 3.68 -0.01 15.44
N GLY A 8 3.62 1.32 15.58
CA GLY A 8 3.00 2.24 14.64
C GLY A 8 3.79 2.34 13.33
N ALA A 9 3.77 1.27 12.54
CA ALA A 9 4.04 1.36 11.13
C ALA A 9 2.76 1.86 10.46
N PHE A 10 2.78 3.08 9.92
CA PHE A 10 1.80 3.47 8.90
C PHE A 10 1.95 2.50 7.71
N ARG A 11 1.23 1.37 7.74
CA ARG A 11 1.00 0.56 6.54
C ARG A 11 0.35 1.49 5.54
N ARG A 12 0.90 1.58 4.32
CA ARG A 12 0.09 2.08 3.21
C ARG A 12 -1.17 1.23 3.23
N ILE A 13 -2.30 1.90 3.41
CA ILE A 13 -3.59 1.28 3.28
C ILE A 13 -3.65 0.72 1.86
N ASP A 14 -3.62 -0.60 1.75
CA ASP A 14 -3.86 -1.26 0.48
C ASP A 14 -5.36 -1.59 0.40
N PHE A 15 -6.08 -0.79 -0.38
CA PHE A 15 -7.51 -0.99 -0.59
C PHE A 15 -7.80 -2.30 -1.33
N VAL A 16 -6.83 -2.84 -2.07
CA VAL A 16 -6.91 -4.13 -2.76
C VAL A 16 -6.83 -5.28 -1.75
N ASP A 17 -5.99 -5.18 -0.71
CA ASP A 17 -5.92 -6.20 0.35
C ASP A 17 -7.24 -6.34 1.11
N VAL A 18 -7.90 -5.22 1.39
CA VAL A 18 -9.22 -5.22 2.05
C VAL A 18 -10.27 -5.83 1.13
N ALA A 19 -10.25 -5.50 -0.17
CA ALA A 19 -11.14 -6.11 -1.15
C ALA A 19 -10.87 -7.63 -1.27
N ARG A 20 -9.62 -8.05 -1.27
CA ARG A 20 -9.22 -9.47 -1.30
C ARG A 20 -9.80 -10.23 -0.12
N GLN A 21 -9.69 -9.70 1.10
CA GLN A 21 -10.27 -10.37 2.29
C GLN A 21 -11.78 -10.60 2.19
N VAL A 22 -12.50 -9.71 1.49
CA VAL A 22 -13.96 -9.82 1.35
C VAL A 22 -14.35 -10.73 0.18
N TYR A 23 -13.68 -10.62 -0.96
CA TYR A 23 -14.04 -11.38 -2.16
C TYR A 23 -13.41 -12.78 -2.21
N GLU A 24 -12.29 -13.02 -1.52
CA GLU A 24 -11.59 -14.32 -1.56
C GLU A 24 -12.49 -15.49 -1.12
N PRO A 25 -13.27 -15.42 -0.03
CA PRO A 25 -14.18 -16.52 0.34
C PRO A 25 -15.22 -16.81 -0.75
N ILE A 26 -15.69 -15.76 -1.44
CA ILE A 26 -16.67 -15.88 -2.53
C ILE A 26 -16.01 -16.58 -3.72
N LEU A 27 -14.82 -16.14 -4.12
CA LEU A 27 -14.04 -16.76 -5.19
C LEU A 27 -13.68 -18.21 -4.87
N ALA A 28 -13.29 -18.50 -3.64
CA ALA A 28 -13.01 -19.86 -3.18
C ALA A 28 -14.21 -20.79 -3.28
N SER A 29 -15.43 -20.29 -3.00
CA SER A 29 -16.66 -21.05 -3.16
C SER A 29 -16.94 -21.45 -4.62
N MET A 30 -16.42 -20.68 -5.58
CA MET A 30 -16.53 -20.93 -7.02
C MET A 30 -15.34 -21.72 -7.58
N ARG A 31 -14.46 -22.24 -6.71
CA ARG A 31 -13.19 -22.87 -7.09
C ARG A 31 -12.19 -21.93 -7.79
N LEU A 32 -12.26 -20.64 -7.51
CA LEU A 32 -11.38 -19.59 -8.06
C LEU A 32 -10.47 -18.96 -6.99
N GLY A 33 -10.33 -19.61 -5.83
CA GLY A 33 -9.39 -19.19 -4.79
C GLY A 33 -7.94 -19.39 -5.24
N GLU A 34 -7.03 -18.62 -4.67
CA GLU A 34 -5.60 -18.62 -5.04
C GLU A 34 -4.95 -20.02 -4.91
N ASP A 35 -5.18 -20.67 -3.77
CA ASP A 35 -4.67 -22.03 -3.50
C ASP A 35 -5.32 -23.07 -4.43
N GLN A 36 -6.57 -22.86 -4.83
CA GLN A 36 -7.28 -23.79 -5.69
C GLN A 36 -6.75 -23.72 -7.13
N ILE A 37 -6.56 -22.52 -7.67
CA ILE A 37 -6.00 -22.32 -9.02
C ILE A 37 -4.61 -22.97 -9.13
N SER A 38 -3.81 -22.88 -8.07
CA SER A 38 -2.46 -23.45 -8.04
C SER A 38 -2.44 -24.99 -8.14
N ASN A 39 -3.51 -25.64 -7.68
CA ASN A 39 -3.61 -27.10 -7.59
C ASN A 39 -4.52 -27.75 -8.66
N GLN A 40 -5.20 -26.96 -9.49
CA GLN A 40 -6.08 -27.45 -10.55
C GLN A 40 -5.28 -28.02 -11.73
N ASP A 41 -5.85 -29.04 -12.38
CA ASP A 41 -5.35 -29.55 -13.66
C ASP A 41 -5.79 -28.67 -14.84
N LEU A 42 -5.28 -28.96 -16.04
CA LEU A 42 -5.55 -28.16 -17.24
C LEU A 42 -7.05 -28.07 -17.57
N SER A 43 -7.79 -29.18 -17.44
CA SER A 43 -9.22 -29.24 -17.75
C SER A 43 -10.04 -28.43 -16.75
N GLU A 44 -9.69 -28.52 -15.47
CA GLU A 44 -10.30 -27.76 -14.39
C GLU A 44 -10.03 -26.26 -14.55
N LEU A 45 -8.82 -25.87 -14.96
CA LEU A 45 -8.44 -24.48 -15.21
C LEU A 45 -9.19 -23.87 -16.39
N GLU A 46 -9.42 -24.62 -17.46
CA GLU A 46 -10.23 -24.17 -18.59
C GLU A 46 -11.69 -23.94 -18.17
N ALA A 47 -12.24 -24.82 -17.33
CA ALA A 47 -13.56 -24.60 -16.72
C ALA A 47 -13.57 -23.38 -15.76
N SER A 48 -12.51 -23.20 -14.97
CA SER A 48 -12.31 -22.02 -14.11
C SER A 48 -12.22 -20.72 -14.93
N LEU A 49 -11.59 -20.77 -16.11
CA LEU A 49 -11.53 -19.63 -17.03
C LEU A 49 -12.94 -19.26 -17.56
N GLY A 50 -13.80 -20.25 -17.79
CA GLY A 50 -15.22 -20.01 -18.09
C GLY A 50 -15.93 -19.27 -16.95
N ARG A 51 -15.82 -19.79 -15.73
CA ARG A 51 -16.43 -19.20 -14.52
C ARG A 51 -15.95 -17.77 -14.25
N ILE A 52 -14.65 -17.51 -14.35
CA ILE A 52 -14.11 -16.17 -14.11
C ILE A 52 -14.57 -15.18 -15.19
N ASN A 53 -14.68 -15.60 -16.45
CA ASN A 53 -15.20 -14.74 -17.52
C ASN A 53 -16.68 -14.40 -17.30
N GLU A 54 -17.49 -15.35 -16.82
CA GLU A 54 -18.88 -15.11 -16.44
C GLU A 54 -18.99 -14.12 -15.28
N ALA A 55 -18.14 -14.27 -14.25
CA ALA A 55 -18.06 -13.34 -13.13
C ALA A 55 -17.59 -11.93 -13.55
N ILE A 56 -16.67 -11.83 -14.52
CA ILE A 56 -16.22 -10.56 -15.11
C ILE A 56 -17.34 -9.91 -15.94
N ALA A 57 -18.16 -10.70 -16.63
CA ALA A 57 -19.30 -10.18 -17.37
C ALA A 57 -20.39 -9.64 -16.43
N ASN A 58 -20.56 -10.27 -15.26
CA ASN A 58 -21.58 -9.92 -14.27
C ASN A 58 -20.98 -9.64 -12.87
N PRO A 59 -20.12 -8.62 -12.70
CA PRO A 59 -19.38 -8.40 -11.46
C PRO A 59 -20.29 -8.01 -10.29
N ALA A 60 -21.48 -7.47 -10.57
CA ALA A 60 -22.48 -7.14 -9.55
C ALA A 60 -23.00 -8.37 -8.79
N SER A 61 -22.93 -9.57 -9.38
CA SER A 61 -23.32 -10.84 -8.73
C SER A 61 -22.50 -11.16 -7.48
N LEU A 62 -21.31 -10.56 -7.34
CA LEU A 62 -20.39 -10.78 -6.21
C LEU A 62 -20.59 -9.78 -5.05
N GLY A 63 -21.69 -9.02 -5.04
CA GLY A 63 -22.04 -8.12 -3.93
C GLY A 63 -21.75 -6.64 -4.15
N GLY A 64 -21.40 -6.22 -5.37
CA GLY A 64 -21.18 -4.82 -5.74
C GLY A 64 -19.92 -4.19 -5.11
N PRO A 65 -19.59 -2.93 -5.44
CA PRO A 65 -18.37 -2.29 -4.95
C PRO A 65 -18.38 -2.05 -3.44
N LEU A 66 -17.22 -2.29 -2.81
CA LEU A 66 -16.99 -2.03 -1.39
C LEU A 66 -16.74 -0.55 -1.18
N LYS A 67 -17.52 0.06 -0.28
CA LYS A 67 -17.31 1.44 0.16
C LYS A 67 -16.33 1.45 1.31
N LEU A 68 -15.13 1.97 1.07
CA LEU A 68 -14.06 2.02 2.06
C LEU A 68 -13.94 3.44 2.61
N LYS A 69 -13.94 3.56 3.94
CA LYS A 69 -13.69 4.83 4.64
C LYS A 69 -12.33 4.78 5.34
N VAL A 70 -11.54 5.81 5.11
CA VAL A 70 -10.28 6.04 5.83
C VAL A 70 -10.60 6.69 7.18
N THR A 71 -10.18 6.08 8.28
CA THR A 71 -10.36 6.62 9.63
C THR A 71 -9.17 7.50 10.02
N SER A 72 -9.39 8.41 10.97
CA SER A 72 -8.35 9.29 11.54
C SER A 72 -7.21 8.53 12.23
N GLU A 73 -7.40 7.24 12.53
CA GLU A 73 -6.38 6.33 13.06
C GLU A 73 -5.57 5.61 11.96
N ALA A 74 -5.67 6.06 10.71
CA ALA A 74 -5.02 5.45 9.54
C ALA A 74 -5.46 3.98 9.26
N GLY A 75 -6.67 3.60 9.70
CA GLY A 75 -7.30 2.33 9.37
C GLY A 75 -8.31 2.45 8.23
N VAL A 76 -8.62 1.34 7.55
CA VAL A 76 -9.76 1.24 6.63
C VAL A 76 -10.87 0.44 7.26
N VAL A 77 -12.07 1.00 7.21
CA VAL A 77 -13.29 0.30 7.59
C VAL A 77 -14.27 0.27 6.43
N ILE A 78 -15.02 -0.82 6.31
CA ILE A 78 -16.11 -0.95 5.34
C ILE A 78 -17.26 -0.05 5.81
N ALA A 79 -17.57 1.00 5.04
CA ALA A 79 -18.64 1.93 5.35
C ALA A 79 -20.00 1.35 4.93
N ARG A 80 -20.92 1.20 5.90
CA ARG A 80 -22.30 0.72 5.65
C ARG A 80 -23.30 1.84 5.31
N GLY A 81 -22.84 3.08 5.12
CA GLY A 81 -23.71 4.24 4.88
C GLY A 81 -23.08 5.29 3.97
N ALA A 82 -23.89 6.28 3.57
CA ALA A 82 -23.48 7.41 2.73
C ALA A 82 -22.56 8.36 3.52
N ALA A 83 -21.26 8.06 3.56
CA ALA A 83 -20.25 8.99 4.03
C ALA A 83 -19.76 9.85 2.84
N GLU A 84 -19.63 11.16 3.06
CA GLU A 84 -19.33 12.17 2.04
C GLU A 84 -17.98 11.98 1.30
N ALA A 85 -17.07 11.14 1.84
CA ALA A 85 -15.85 10.72 1.16
C ALA A 85 -15.59 9.22 1.40
N HIS A 86 -15.83 8.39 0.37
CA HIS A 86 -15.52 6.97 0.36
C HIS A 86 -14.80 6.59 -0.93
N ILE A 87 -13.93 5.60 -0.86
CA ILE A 87 -13.28 4.99 -2.02
C ILE A 87 -14.05 3.72 -2.32
N GLU A 88 -14.52 3.57 -3.57
CA GLU A 88 -15.22 2.38 -4.02
C GLU A 88 -14.23 1.41 -4.66
N VAL A 89 -14.14 0.19 -4.12
CA VAL A 89 -13.34 -0.90 -4.71
C VAL A 89 -14.26 -2.01 -5.16
N GLY A 90 -14.41 -2.13 -6.48
CA GLY A 90 -15.19 -3.17 -7.13
C GLY A 90 -14.51 -4.54 -7.11
N PRO A 91 -15.25 -5.63 -7.34
CA PRO A 91 -14.68 -6.98 -7.44
C PRO A 91 -13.82 -7.18 -8.70
N LEU A 92 -13.95 -6.30 -9.70
CA LEU A 92 -13.36 -6.45 -11.02
C LEU A 92 -11.82 -6.51 -11.00
N SER A 93 -11.16 -5.74 -10.12
CA SER A 93 -9.70 -5.76 -9.98
C SER A 93 -9.21 -7.15 -9.54
N ILE A 94 -9.87 -7.74 -8.54
CA ILE A 94 -9.56 -9.08 -8.05
C ILE A 94 -9.87 -10.12 -9.12
N LEU A 95 -10.98 -9.97 -9.85
CA LEU A 95 -11.33 -10.91 -10.94
C LEU A 95 -10.29 -10.93 -12.05
N PHE A 96 -9.75 -9.78 -12.45
CA PHE A 96 -8.68 -9.73 -13.44
C PHE A 96 -7.37 -10.34 -12.93
N GLU A 97 -7.02 -10.09 -11.67
CA GLU A 97 -5.86 -10.74 -11.03
C GLU A 97 -6.02 -12.27 -11.09
N ARG A 98 -7.18 -12.80 -10.71
CA ARG A 98 -7.45 -14.25 -10.74
C ARG A 98 -7.46 -14.81 -12.15
N LYS A 99 -8.02 -14.07 -13.12
CA LYS A 99 -7.96 -14.47 -14.54
C LYS A 99 -6.51 -14.59 -15.03
N GLN A 100 -5.66 -13.64 -14.66
CA GLN A 100 -4.25 -13.70 -15.01
C GLN A 100 -3.58 -14.95 -14.39
N SER A 101 -3.82 -15.21 -13.11
CA SER A 101 -3.29 -16.42 -12.44
C SER A 101 -3.72 -17.72 -13.12
N ILE A 102 -4.96 -17.82 -13.57
CA ILE A 102 -5.46 -19.00 -14.32
C ILE A 102 -4.73 -19.13 -15.65
N LEU A 103 -4.60 -18.05 -16.42
CA LEU A 103 -3.92 -18.07 -17.72
C LEU A 103 -2.45 -18.44 -17.59
N ASP A 104 -1.76 -17.90 -16.59
CA ASP A 104 -0.37 -18.21 -16.31
C ASP A 104 -0.20 -19.70 -15.97
N ARG A 105 -1.11 -20.26 -15.17
CA ARG A 105 -1.09 -21.68 -14.83
C ARG A 105 -1.38 -22.59 -16.05
N ILE A 106 -2.34 -22.22 -16.90
CA ILE A 106 -2.62 -22.93 -18.16
C ILE A 106 -1.39 -22.91 -19.06
N ALA A 107 -0.72 -21.76 -19.20
CA ALA A 107 0.48 -21.63 -20.00
C ALA A 107 1.63 -22.52 -19.51
N LEU A 108 1.69 -22.78 -18.20
CA LEU A 108 2.65 -23.70 -17.58
C LEU A 108 2.33 -25.18 -17.87
N LEU A 109 1.06 -25.58 -17.77
CA LEU A 109 0.64 -26.99 -17.84
C LEU A 109 0.45 -27.48 -19.29
N ARG A 110 0.01 -26.62 -20.21
CA ARG A 110 -0.34 -27.02 -21.58
C ARG A 110 0.82 -27.67 -22.36
N PRO A 111 2.07 -27.17 -22.31
CA PRO A 111 3.18 -27.82 -22.99
C PRO A 111 3.48 -29.24 -22.47
N GLN A 112 3.28 -29.49 -21.17
CA GLN A 112 3.49 -30.81 -20.57
C GLN A 112 2.43 -31.79 -21.05
N GLN A 113 1.15 -31.39 -21.01
CA GLN A 113 0.05 -32.20 -21.53
C GLN A 113 0.25 -32.54 -23.01
N GLN A 114 0.70 -31.60 -23.83
CA GLN A 114 0.97 -31.85 -25.26
C GLN A 114 2.08 -32.89 -25.48
N LEU A 115 3.12 -32.88 -24.64
CA LEU A 115 4.17 -33.88 -24.70
C LEU A 115 3.67 -35.26 -24.27
N ASP A 116 2.84 -35.33 -23.23
CA ASP A 116 2.24 -36.58 -22.75
C ASP A 116 1.31 -37.17 -23.82
N ASP A 117 0.43 -36.35 -24.41
CA ASP A 117 -0.45 -36.77 -25.51
C ASP A 117 0.35 -37.27 -26.72
N LEU A 118 1.49 -36.65 -27.04
CA LEU A 118 2.40 -37.08 -28.11
C LEU A 118 3.08 -38.42 -27.78
N GLN A 119 3.48 -38.63 -26.52
CA GLN A 119 4.07 -39.90 -26.09
C GLN A 119 3.07 -41.05 -26.20
N ASP A 120 1.82 -40.83 -25.81
CA ASP A 120 0.75 -41.82 -25.94
C ASP A 120 0.49 -42.18 -27.42
N VAL A 121 0.45 -41.17 -28.30
CA VAL A 121 0.33 -41.40 -29.75
C VAL A 121 1.50 -42.20 -30.32
N VAL A 122 2.74 -41.95 -29.86
CA VAL A 122 3.92 -42.71 -30.29
C VAL A 122 3.83 -44.16 -29.82
N ARG A 123 3.45 -44.41 -28.57
CA ARG A 123 3.27 -45.76 -28.03
C ARG A 123 2.20 -46.55 -28.80
N ASP A 124 1.12 -45.90 -29.19
CA ASP A 124 0.00 -46.57 -29.85
C ASP A 124 0.20 -46.78 -31.35
N LYS A 125 0.91 -45.86 -32.03
CA LYS A 125 0.97 -45.84 -33.51
C LYS A 125 2.31 -46.25 -34.11
N VAL A 126 3.42 -46.24 -33.35
CA VAL A 126 4.73 -46.60 -33.89
C VAL A 126 4.95 -48.11 -33.73
N THR A 127 5.00 -48.82 -34.86
CA THR A 127 5.14 -50.29 -34.89
C THR A 127 6.58 -50.77 -34.67
N ASP A 128 7.57 -49.92 -34.96
CA ASP A 128 8.99 -50.23 -34.74
C ASP A 128 9.39 -49.85 -33.29
N PRO A 129 9.71 -50.83 -32.44
CA PRO A 129 10.03 -50.58 -31.04
C PRO A 129 11.32 -49.76 -30.87
N ALA A 130 12.31 -49.91 -31.75
CA ALA A 130 13.55 -49.14 -31.64
C ALA A 130 13.33 -47.66 -31.94
N LEU A 131 12.51 -47.35 -32.94
CA LEU A 131 12.14 -45.97 -33.27
C LEU A 131 11.24 -45.35 -32.19
N ALA A 132 10.33 -46.14 -31.60
CA ALA A 132 9.50 -45.67 -30.50
C ALA A 132 10.34 -45.29 -29.27
N ASP A 133 11.33 -46.12 -28.90
CA ASP A 133 12.24 -45.85 -27.78
C ASP A 133 13.08 -44.58 -28.02
N ASP A 134 13.61 -44.39 -29.23
CA ASP A 134 14.38 -43.19 -29.59
C ASP A 134 13.53 -41.91 -29.50
N LEU A 135 12.27 -41.96 -29.95
CA LEU A 135 11.33 -40.83 -29.88
C LEU A 135 10.94 -40.51 -28.43
N LEU A 136 10.67 -41.53 -27.62
CA LEU A 136 10.37 -41.36 -26.19
C LEU A 136 11.57 -40.77 -25.43
N ALA A 137 12.79 -41.20 -25.74
CA ALA A 137 14.00 -40.63 -25.18
C ALA A 137 14.19 -39.15 -25.56
N ALA A 138 13.88 -38.79 -26.82
CA ALA A 138 13.93 -37.41 -27.28
C ALA A 138 12.88 -36.53 -26.55
N PHE A 139 11.67 -37.03 -26.33
CA PHE A 139 10.65 -36.30 -25.56
C PHE A 139 11.03 -36.10 -24.10
N GLU A 140 11.63 -37.10 -23.45
CA GLU A 140 12.09 -36.97 -22.06
C GLU A 140 13.20 -35.92 -21.96
N GLN A 141 14.12 -35.89 -22.93
CA GLN A 141 15.17 -34.87 -22.99
C GLN A 141 14.59 -33.46 -23.15
N GLU A 142 13.56 -33.29 -23.97
CA GLU A 142 12.89 -31.99 -24.14
C GLU A 142 12.12 -31.59 -22.87
N ARG A 143 11.47 -32.54 -22.19
CA ARG A 143 10.81 -32.32 -20.91
C ARG A 143 11.78 -31.82 -19.84
N ILE A 144 12.95 -32.44 -19.72
CA ILE A 144 14.01 -32.01 -18.80
C ILE A 144 14.47 -30.58 -19.11
N LYS A 145 14.66 -30.22 -20.38
CA LYS A 145 15.06 -28.86 -20.79
C LYS A 145 13.99 -27.83 -20.46
N GLN A 146 12.72 -28.14 -20.75
CA GLN A 146 11.57 -27.29 -20.43
C GLN A 146 11.47 -27.04 -18.93
N GLN A 147 11.64 -28.08 -18.12
CA GLN A 147 11.61 -27.98 -16.66
C GLN A 147 12.78 -27.16 -16.13
N ALA A 148 13.99 -27.39 -16.62
CA ALA A 148 15.17 -26.59 -16.24
C ALA A 148 15.01 -25.10 -16.58
N LYS A 149 14.40 -24.78 -17.73
CA LYS A 149 14.11 -23.39 -18.13
C LYS A 149 13.06 -22.75 -17.21
N THR A 150 12.04 -23.51 -16.84
CA THR A 150 10.99 -23.04 -15.91
C THR A 150 11.57 -22.80 -14.52
N ASP A 151 12.43 -23.70 -14.03
CA ASP A 151 13.13 -23.55 -12.76
C ASP A 151 14.12 -22.36 -12.76
N GLN A 152 14.73 -22.07 -13.90
CA GLN A 152 15.58 -20.89 -14.04
C GLN A 152 14.75 -19.60 -13.96
N LEU A 153 13.63 -19.54 -14.68
CA LEU A 153 12.73 -18.37 -14.66
C LEU A 153 12.11 -18.15 -13.28
N SER A 154 11.76 -19.22 -12.55
CA SER A 154 11.22 -19.09 -11.20
C SER A 154 12.25 -18.53 -10.22
N ARG A 155 13.51 -18.96 -10.32
CA ARG A 155 14.62 -18.42 -9.52
C ARG A 155 14.89 -16.94 -9.84
N GLU A 156 14.84 -16.56 -11.11
CA GLU A 156 15.02 -15.17 -11.52
C GLU A 156 13.88 -14.29 -10.99
N ALA A 157 12.63 -14.75 -11.09
CA ALA A 157 11.48 -14.07 -10.53
C ALA A 157 11.58 -13.89 -9.00
N GLU A 158 12.09 -14.90 -8.27
CA GLU A 158 12.37 -14.75 -6.83
C GLU A 158 13.45 -13.70 -6.55
N GLN A 159 14.51 -13.65 -7.34
CA GLN A 159 15.57 -12.64 -7.18
C GLN A 159 15.03 -11.22 -7.41
N VAL A 160 14.20 -11.03 -8.44
CA VAL A 160 13.53 -9.76 -8.72
C VAL A 160 12.63 -9.36 -7.54
N LYS A 161 11.80 -10.27 -7.03
CA LYS A 161 10.95 -10.01 -5.85
C LYS A 161 11.76 -9.59 -4.62
N ARG A 162 12.91 -10.24 -4.38
CA ARG A 162 13.81 -9.87 -3.27
C ARG A 162 14.41 -8.48 -3.47
N ALA A 163 14.91 -8.19 -4.68
CA ALA A 163 15.47 -6.88 -5.02
C ALA A 163 14.42 -5.76 -4.89
N GLU A 164 13.18 -6.01 -5.31
CA GLU A 164 12.06 -5.09 -5.14
C GLU A 164 11.75 -4.85 -3.66
N ALA A 165 11.66 -5.91 -2.85
CA ALA A 165 11.43 -5.77 -1.41
C ALA A 165 12.51 -4.92 -0.72
N GLU A 166 13.78 -5.18 -1.04
CA GLU A 166 14.91 -4.38 -0.54
C GLU A 166 14.81 -2.91 -0.99
N SER A 167 14.45 -2.65 -2.25
CA SER A 167 14.28 -1.29 -2.76
C SER A 167 13.17 -0.55 -2.03
N GLN A 168 12.05 -1.22 -1.72
CA GLN A 168 10.94 -0.63 -0.98
C GLN A 168 11.33 -0.30 0.47
N GLU A 169 12.15 -1.14 1.10
CA GLU A 169 12.68 -0.86 2.43
C GLU A 169 13.61 0.37 2.43
N ARG A 170 14.51 0.47 1.45
CA ARG A 170 15.37 1.66 1.28
C ARG A 170 14.56 2.93 1.08
N LEU A 171 13.53 2.89 0.23
CA LEU A 171 12.64 4.02 0.01
C LEU A 171 11.89 4.44 1.29
N LYS A 172 11.48 3.48 2.13
CA LYS A 172 10.86 3.79 3.43
C LYS A 172 11.83 4.54 4.35
N ILE A 173 13.08 4.09 4.42
CA ILE A 173 14.13 4.72 5.23
C ILE A 173 14.38 6.15 4.74
N GLU A 174 14.56 6.36 3.42
CA GLU A 174 14.78 7.69 2.85
C GLU A 174 13.62 8.66 3.13
N ILE A 175 12.37 8.20 3.03
CA ILE A 175 11.20 9.04 3.32
C ILE A 175 11.17 9.43 4.81
N GLN A 176 11.50 8.49 5.71
CA GLN A 176 11.55 8.77 7.15
C GLN A 176 12.66 9.77 7.49
N GLU A 177 13.84 9.65 6.87
CA GLU A 177 14.94 10.61 7.04
C GLU A 177 14.60 12.00 6.51
N ARG A 178 13.97 12.09 5.34
CA ARG A 178 13.50 13.39 4.80
C ARG A 178 12.50 14.03 5.74
N ARG A 179 11.53 13.27 6.25
CA ARG A 179 10.54 13.76 7.22
C ARG A 179 11.19 14.24 8.51
N SER A 180 12.09 13.45 9.11
CA SER A 180 12.76 13.84 10.36
C SER A 180 13.60 15.12 10.18
N ARG A 181 14.27 15.27 9.03
CA ARG A 181 15.01 16.48 8.67
C ARG A 181 14.08 17.69 8.54
N ILE A 182 12.91 17.52 7.92
CA ILE A 182 11.90 18.58 7.81
C ILE A 182 11.42 19.00 9.21
N TYR A 183 11.01 18.06 10.06
CA TYR A 183 10.58 18.35 11.44
C TYR A 183 11.68 19.04 12.26
N ARG A 184 12.93 18.58 12.16
CA ARG A 184 14.07 19.26 12.77
C ARG A 184 14.25 20.68 12.25
N SER A 185 14.14 20.88 10.93
CA SER A 185 14.30 22.20 10.32
C SER A 185 13.20 23.17 10.74
N PHE A 186 11.98 22.70 10.99
CA PHE A 186 10.91 23.51 11.57
C PHE A 186 11.17 23.83 13.05
N LEU A 187 11.57 22.85 13.86
CA LEU A 187 11.96 23.06 15.27
C LEU A 187 13.16 24.01 15.45
N HIS A 188 14.06 24.07 14.47
CA HIS A 188 15.19 25.01 14.47
C HIS A 188 14.85 26.39 13.87
N ARG A 189 13.83 26.50 13.01
CA ARG A 189 13.46 27.77 12.33
C ARG A 189 12.51 28.65 13.13
N GLU A 190 11.64 28.08 13.95
CA GLU A 190 10.85 28.85 14.90
C GLU A 190 11.62 28.86 16.22
N SER A 191 12.16 30.03 16.58
CA SER A 191 13.00 30.21 17.77
C SER A 191 12.41 29.46 18.96
N VAL A 192 13.20 28.60 19.62
CA VAL A 192 12.76 27.88 20.83
C VAL A 192 12.11 28.83 21.85
N ALA A 193 12.54 30.10 21.86
CA ALA A 193 11.93 31.16 22.65
C ALA A 193 10.45 31.45 22.32
N THR A 194 10.01 31.35 21.05
CA THR A 194 8.61 31.58 20.69
C THR A 194 7.71 30.43 21.12
N ILE A 195 8.19 29.19 21.03
CA ILE A 195 7.46 28.00 21.50
C ILE A 195 7.34 28.03 23.03
N VAL A 196 8.44 28.29 23.73
CA VAL A 196 8.46 28.37 25.20
C VAL A 196 7.58 29.51 25.70
N GLY A 197 7.65 30.69 25.07
CA GLY A 197 6.81 31.81 25.47
C GLY A 197 5.32 31.62 25.13
N ALA A 198 4.97 30.92 24.04
CA ALA A 198 3.58 30.56 23.75
C ALA A 198 3.02 29.59 24.81
N LEU A 199 3.80 28.59 25.22
CA LEU A 199 3.42 27.68 26.31
C LEU A 199 3.23 28.40 27.65
N LEU A 200 4.13 29.33 27.99
CA LEU A 200 4.00 30.17 29.19
C LEU A 200 2.76 31.08 29.12
N LEU A 201 2.41 31.58 27.94
CA LEU A 201 1.25 32.44 27.76
C LEU A 201 -0.06 31.67 27.90
N ILE A 202 -0.11 30.45 27.33
CA ILE A 202 -1.26 29.54 27.48
C ILE A 202 -1.45 29.17 28.96
N SER A 203 -0.38 28.77 29.66
CA SER A 203 -0.47 28.38 31.07
C SER A 203 -0.91 29.55 31.96
N LEU A 204 -0.40 30.75 31.72
CA LEU A 204 -0.80 31.95 32.46
C LEU A 204 -2.25 32.35 32.17
N THR A 205 -2.70 32.20 30.91
CA THR A 205 -4.10 32.44 30.53
C THR A 205 -5.04 31.48 31.25
N ILE A 206 -4.71 30.19 31.30
CA ILE A 206 -5.50 29.19 32.04
C ILE A 206 -5.56 29.54 33.52
N ALA A 207 -4.42 29.91 34.13
CA ALA A 207 -4.37 30.31 35.54
C ALA A 207 -5.24 31.55 35.83
N LEU A 208 -5.24 32.55 34.94
CA LEU A 208 -6.08 33.75 35.05
C LEU A 208 -7.58 33.42 34.94
N VAL A 209 -7.95 32.54 34.00
CA VAL A 209 -9.33 32.07 33.87
C VAL A 209 -9.79 31.35 35.14
N VAL A 210 -8.97 30.47 35.69
CA VAL A 210 -9.28 29.77 36.96
C VAL A 210 -9.38 30.74 38.14
N ALA A 211 -8.49 31.72 38.23
CA ALA A 211 -8.52 32.77 39.26
C ALA A 211 -9.84 33.58 39.21
N MET A 212 -10.32 33.89 38.00
CA MET A 212 -11.60 34.59 37.79
C MET A 212 -12.80 33.78 38.30
N PHE A 213 -12.80 32.45 38.11
CA PHE A 213 -13.86 31.58 38.63
C PHE A 213 -13.79 31.33 40.13
N THR A 214 -12.60 31.47 40.74
CA THR A 214 -12.40 31.24 42.18
C THR A 214 -12.52 32.50 43.02
N GLY A 215 -12.74 33.67 42.39
CA GLY A 215 -12.90 34.95 43.09
C GLY A 215 -11.62 35.46 43.77
N LEU A 216 -10.46 34.92 43.38
CA LEU A 216 -9.17 35.37 43.89
C LEU A 216 -8.76 36.66 43.17
N GLU A 217 -8.38 37.68 43.94
CA GLU A 217 -7.84 38.91 43.39
C GLU A 217 -6.49 38.62 42.71
N VAL A 218 -6.46 38.79 41.39
CA VAL A 218 -5.23 38.60 40.60
C VAL A 218 -4.26 39.73 40.91
N SER A 219 -3.06 39.39 41.38
CA SER A 219 -2.01 40.38 41.66
C SER A 219 -1.68 41.19 40.40
N GLN A 220 -1.61 42.52 40.55
CA GLN A 220 -1.23 43.45 39.47
C GLN A 220 0.10 43.10 38.80
N ILE A 221 1.02 42.46 39.54
CA ILE A 221 2.31 41.98 39.01
C ILE A 221 2.10 40.92 37.93
N VAL A 222 1.15 40.01 38.12
CA VAL A 222 0.86 38.91 37.18
C VAL A 222 0.20 39.45 35.92
N SER A 223 -0.74 40.38 36.07
CA SER A 223 -1.39 41.05 34.93
C SER A 223 -0.39 41.88 34.11
N SER A 224 0.53 42.59 34.79
CA SER A 224 1.55 43.39 34.11
C SER A 224 2.57 42.51 33.39
N ALA A 225 2.99 41.40 34.00
CA ALA A 225 3.89 40.44 33.38
C ALA A 225 3.26 39.77 32.14
N PHE A 226 1.97 39.41 32.20
CA PHE A 226 1.25 38.87 31.05
C PHE A 226 1.24 39.85 29.87
N LEU A 227 0.93 41.13 30.12
CA LEU A 227 0.90 42.16 29.08
C LEU A 227 2.28 42.44 28.47
N ILE A 228 3.35 42.38 29.27
CA ILE A 228 4.72 42.53 28.78
C ILE A 228 5.10 41.37 27.83
N ILE A 229 4.79 40.13 28.22
CA ILE A 229 5.06 38.95 27.40
C ILE A 229 4.22 39.00 26.11
N LEU A 230 2.94 39.36 26.21
CA LEU A 230 2.03 39.52 25.07
C LEU A 230 2.54 40.61 24.09
N GLY A 231 2.95 41.76 24.62
CA GLY A 231 3.51 42.87 23.83
C GLY A 231 4.80 42.49 23.10
N TYR A 232 5.67 41.71 23.74
CA TYR A 232 6.88 41.17 23.11
C TYR A 232 6.57 40.28 21.90
N PHE A 233 5.58 39.37 22.03
CA PHE A 233 5.14 38.52 20.93
C PHE A 233 4.52 39.30 19.77
N PHE A 234 3.68 40.30 20.06
CA PHE A 234 3.12 41.16 19.02
C PHE A 234 4.18 42.04 18.34
N GLY A 235 5.19 42.52 19.07
CA GLY A 235 6.32 43.27 18.51
C GLY A 235 7.22 42.45 17.58
N GLN A 236 7.34 41.13 17.83
CA GLN A 236 8.05 40.22 16.92
C GLN A 236 7.30 39.95 15.61
N SER A 237 5.98 39.85 15.64
CA SER A 237 5.16 39.61 14.43
C SER A 237 5.21 40.77 13.43
N THR A 238 5.32 42.01 13.90
CA THR A 238 5.34 43.23 13.07
C THR A 238 6.74 43.57 12.52
N SER A 239 7.81 43.17 13.22
CA SER A 239 9.19 43.41 12.76
C SER A 239 9.62 42.49 11.60
N ARG A 240 8.96 41.33 11.45
CA ARG A 240 9.29 40.34 10.41
C ARG A 240 8.84 40.78 9.01
N ASP A 241 7.82 41.64 8.92
CA ASP A 241 7.25 42.13 7.67
C ASP A 241 8.02 43.33 7.07
N ARG A 242 8.63 44.17 7.92
CA ARG A 242 9.48 45.29 7.46
C ARG A 242 10.81 44.87 6.82
N GLY A 243 11.31 43.68 7.11
CA GLY A 243 12.55 43.17 6.53
C GLY A 243 12.44 42.75 5.05
N LEU A 244 11.23 42.51 4.55
CA LEU A 244 10.98 42.13 3.15
C LEU A 244 10.66 43.32 2.24
N ALA A 245 10.23 44.45 2.79
CA ALA A 245 9.88 45.65 2.04
C ALA A 245 11.08 46.58 1.70
N GLY A 246 12.24 46.39 2.34
CA GLY A 246 13.41 47.27 2.17
C GLY A 246 14.44 46.82 1.12
N LYS A 247 14.17 45.79 0.33
CA LYS A 247 15.16 45.21 -0.62
C LYS A 247 14.78 45.35 -2.10
N SER A 248 13.86 46.27 -2.40
CA SER A 248 13.31 46.47 -3.75
C SER A 248 13.71 47.80 -4.42
N ASP A 249 14.53 48.65 -3.79
CA ASP A 249 14.89 49.97 -4.36
C ASP A 249 16.34 50.11 -4.86
N ASP A 250 17.21 49.13 -4.68
CA ASP A 250 18.64 49.23 -5.08
C ASP A 250 18.98 48.59 -6.44
N ALA A 251 17.97 48.27 -7.27
CA ALA A 251 18.17 47.58 -8.56
C ALA A 251 17.97 48.45 -9.82
N LEU A 252 18.01 49.79 -9.70
CA LEU A 252 17.85 50.72 -10.83
C LEU A 252 18.81 51.91 -10.72
N SER A 253 20.12 51.66 -10.90
CA SER A 253 21.11 52.68 -11.28
C SER A 253 22.39 52.01 -11.79
N ILE A 254 22.40 51.61 -13.05
CA ILE A 254 23.62 51.43 -13.85
C ILE A 254 23.35 52.07 -15.21
N GLU A 255 23.80 53.32 -15.36
CA GLU A 255 24.40 53.86 -16.59
C GLU A 255 25.80 54.38 -16.23
#